data_AF-A0A1S2M8I7-F1
#
_entry.id   AF-A0A1S2M8I7-F1
#
_cell.length_a   1.000
_cell.length_b   1.000
_cell.length_c   1.000
_cell.angle_alpha   90.00
_cell.angle_beta   90.00
_cell.angle_gamma   90.00
#
_symmetry.space_group_name_H-M   'P 1'
#
loop_
_entity.id
_entity.type
_entity.pdbx_description
1 polymer ?
#
loop_
_entity_poly.entity_id
_entity_poly.type
_entity_poly.pdbx_seq_one_letter_code
_entity_poly.pdbx_strand_id
1 'polypeptide(L)'
;MDVIDGVDGAADLATDTAHPLVSGDPGTHFVEPHYVEGYVKANGTEVSGYWRDGDGDTSVNRTVEDGGGYMRSNPDGDPSNNLKG
;
A
#
# COMPACT_ATOMS: atom_id res chain seq x y z
N MET A 1 35.38 44.77 -8.98
CA MET A 1 35.18 43.58 -9.82
C MET A 1 33.69 43.42 -10.03
N ASP A 2 33.27 43.46 -11.29
CA ASP A 2 31.96 43.01 -11.77
C ASP A 2 32.02 41.50 -12.06
N VAL A 3 30.87 40.87 -12.32
CA VAL A 3 30.52 39.43 -12.51
C VAL A 3 30.15 38.73 -11.20
N ILE A 4 28.88 38.36 -10.95
CA ILE A 4 28.04 37.41 -11.70
C ILE A 4 26.56 37.85 -11.54
N ASP A 5 25.93 38.43 -12.57
CA ASP A 5 24.99 37.79 -13.51
C ASP A 5 24.32 36.49 -13.03
N GLY A 6 23.00 36.52 -12.92
CA GLY A 6 22.22 35.42 -12.37
C GLY A 6 20.72 35.64 -12.43
N VAL A 7 20.25 36.11 -13.59
CA VAL A 7 18.96 35.84 -14.23
C VAL A 7 17.67 35.95 -13.39
N ASP A 8 16.93 36.97 -13.79
CA ASP A 8 15.50 37.16 -13.70
C ASP A 8 14.67 36.08 -14.40
N GLY A 9 13.64 35.59 -13.70
CA GLY A 9 12.37 35.20 -14.33
C GLY A 9 12.30 33.83 -15.03
N ALA A 10 11.71 32.86 -14.33
CA ALA A 10 10.67 32.00 -14.92
C ALA A 10 9.82 31.43 -13.78
N ALA A 11 8.66 32.03 -13.56
CA ALA A 11 7.53 31.27 -13.05
C ALA A 11 7.20 30.25 -14.14
N ASP A 12 7.44 28.97 -13.88
CA ASP A 12 6.66 27.92 -14.54
C ASP A 12 6.39 26.78 -13.58
N LEU A 13 5.08 26.58 -13.44
CA LEU A 13 4.37 25.56 -12.71
C LEU A 13 4.80 24.17 -13.17
N ALA A 14 5.68 23.53 -12.43
CA ALA A 14 5.65 22.08 -12.29
C ALA A 14 5.16 21.77 -10.88
N THR A 15 3.85 21.57 -10.76
CA THR A 15 3.32 20.56 -9.84
C THR A 15 4.01 19.26 -10.20
N ASP A 16 5.18 19.05 -9.63
CA ASP A 16 5.62 17.71 -9.31
C ASP A 16 5.41 17.62 -7.81
N THR A 17 4.22 17.14 -7.44
CA THR A 17 4.04 16.54 -6.12
C THR A 17 4.90 15.27 -6.12
N ALA A 18 6.21 15.45 -6.11
CA ALA A 18 7.14 14.46 -5.63
C ALA A 18 6.78 14.32 -4.15
N HIS A 19 5.87 13.39 -3.87
CA HIS A 19 5.73 12.82 -2.54
C HIS A 19 7.16 12.44 -2.15
N PRO A 20 7.75 13.12 -1.16
CA PRO A 20 9.11 12.78 -0.77
C PRO A 20 9.07 11.31 -0.40
N LEU A 21 9.89 10.51 -1.08
CA LEU A 21 10.20 9.14 -0.70
C LEU A 21 10.89 9.22 0.66
N VAL A 22 10.12 9.50 1.70
CA VAL A 22 10.56 9.43 3.09
C VAL A 22 10.81 7.95 3.34
N SER A 23 12.08 7.61 3.18
CA SER A 23 12.76 6.42 3.66
C SER A 23 12.58 6.32 5.19
N GLY A 24 11.36 6.02 5.63
CA GLY A 24 10.98 5.94 7.05
C GLY A 24 9.86 4.94 7.33
N ASP A 25 9.02 4.59 6.36
CA ASP A 25 8.11 3.46 6.48
C ASP A 25 8.86 2.16 6.16
N PRO A 26 8.74 1.08 6.96
CA PRO A 26 9.44 -0.19 6.78
C PRO A 26 9.00 -0.98 5.52
N GLY A 27 8.39 -0.29 4.55
CA GLY A 27 7.82 -0.85 3.32
C GLY A 27 6.69 -1.85 3.58
N THR A 28 6.26 -2.01 4.83
CA THR A 28 5.33 -3.04 5.28
C THR A 28 4.44 -2.49 6.40
N HIS A 29 3.22 -2.98 6.47
CA HIS A 29 2.27 -2.67 7.54
C HIS A 29 1.51 -3.93 7.94
N PHE A 30 1.01 -3.93 9.19
CA PHE A 30 0.13 -4.99 9.66
C PHE A 30 -1.31 -4.72 9.20
N VAL A 31 -1.96 -5.75 8.67
CA VAL A 31 -3.37 -5.73 8.30
C VAL A 31 -4.15 -6.51 9.35
N GLU A 32 -5.01 -5.81 10.07
CA GLU A 32 -5.90 -6.42 11.05
C GLU A 32 -6.94 -7.33 10.37
N PRO A 33 -7.39 -8.40 11.05
CA PRO A 33 -8.51 -9.21 10.59
C PRO A 33 -9.74 -8.37 10.30
N HIS A 34 -10.37 -8.61 9.15
CA HIS A 34 -11.57 -7.88 8.76
C HIS A 34 -12.48 -8.73 7.87
N TYR A 35 -13.76 -8.35 7.83
CA TYR A 35 -14.70 -8.91 6.88
C TYR A 35 -14.50 -8.27 5.50
N VAL A 36 -14.45 -9.11 4.47
CA VAL A 36 -14.44 -8.69 3.08
C VAL A 36 -15.83 -8.90 2.53
N GLU A 37 -16.45 -7.84 2.04
CA GLU A 37 -17.76 -7.90 1.39
C GLU A 37 -17.73 -8.77 0.13
N GLY A 38 -18.87 -9.39 -0.18
CA GLY A 38 -19.04 -10.19 -1.39
C GLY A 38 -18.90 -9.35 -2.66
N TYR A 39 -18.38 -9.95 -3.72
CA TYR A 39 -18.17 -9.26 -5.01
C TYR A 39 -18.24 -10.23 -6.19
N VAL A 40 -18.40 -9.68 -7.39
CA VAL A 40 -18.38 -10.44 -8.65
C VAL A 40 -17.04 -10.23 -9.34
N LYS A 41 -16.33 -11.32 -9.62
CA LYS A 41 -15.07 -11.30 -10.38
C LYS A 41 -15.33 -10.90 -11.83
N ALA A 42 -14.29 -10.41 -12.51
CA ALA A 42 -14.38 -10.01 -13.93
C ALA A 42 -14.84 -11.15 -14.87
N ASN A 43 -14.60 -12.42 -14.50
CA ASN A 43 -15.07 -13.59 -15.23
C ASN A 43 -16.52 -14.01 -14.91
N GLY A 44 -17.26 -13.20 -14.14
CA GLY A 44 -18.64 -13.46 -13.73
C GLY A 44 -18.80 -14.38 -12.52
N THR A 45 -17.72 -14.88 -11.91
CA THR A 45 -17.82 -15.69 -10.69
C THR A 45 -18.19 -14.82 -9.49
N GLU A 46 -19.30 -15.15 -8.83
CA GLU A 46 -19.67 -14.52 -7.55
C GLU A 46 -18.81 -15.08 -6.41
N VAL A 47 -18.35 -14.17 -5.54
CA VAL A 47 -17.61 -14.46 -4.32
C VAL A 47 -18.45 -13.96 -3.16
N SER A 48 -18.90 -14.88 -2.31
CA SER A 48 -19.52 -14.52 -1.04
C SER A 48 -18.51 -13.82 -0.13
N GLY A 49 -18.98 -12.91 0.71
CA GLY A 49 -18.12 -12.24 1.67
C GLY A 49 -17.52 -13.24 2.68
N TYR A 50 -16.31 -12.94 3.16
CA TYR A 50 -15.52 -13.86 3.97
C TYR A 50 -14.64 -13.11 4.98
N TRP A 51 -14.24 -13.79 6.05
CA TRP A 51 -13.29 -13.24 7.02
C TRP A 51 -11.86 -13.39 6.50
N ARG A 52 -11.10 -12.30 6.55
CA ARG A 52 -9.70 -12.27 6.10
C ARG A 52 -8.79 -11.95 7.27
N ASP A 53 -8.21 -13.00 7.84
CA ASP A 53 -7.30 -12.94 8.99
C ASP A 53 -5.91 -13.51 8.72
N GLY A 54 -5.64 -14.02 7.52
CA GLY A 54 -4.29 -14.39 7.10
C GLY A 54 -3.83 -15.79 7.50
N ASP A 55 -4.70 -16.64 8.05
CA ASP A 55 -4.35 -18.04 8.36
C ASP A 55 -4.60 -19.04 7.22
N GLY A 56 -5.31 -18.60 6.18
CA GLY A 56 -5.64 -19.40 5.01
C GLY A 56 -6.90 -20.26 5.15
N ASP A 57 -7.61 -20.20 6.27
CA ASP A 57 -8.84 -20.94 6.55
C ASP A 57 -10.01 -20.00 6.85
N THR A 58 -10.81 -19.71 5.82
CA THR A 58 -11.98 -18.83 5.95
C THR A 58 -13.15 -19.44 6.74
N SER A 59 -13.01 -20.65 7.28
CA SER A 59 -14.02 -21.26 8.16
C SER A 59 -13.84 -20.89 9.64
N VAL A 60 -12.67 -20.35 9.99
CA VAL A 60 -12.34 -19.88 11.34
C VAL A 60 -12.08 -18.38 11.27
N ASN A 61 -12.66 -17.63 12.21
CA ASN A 61 -12.42 -16.20 12.32
C ASN A 61 -11.49 -15.96 13.50
N ARG A 62 -10.25 -15.55 13.24
CA ARG A 62 -9.34 -15.11 14.30
C ARG A 62 -9.40 -13.60 14.49
N THR A 63 -9.46 -13.19 15.75
CA THR A 63 -9.19 -11.82 16.19
C THR A 63 -7.69 -11.57 16.20
N VAL A 64 -7.25 -10.33 16.43
CA VAL A 64 -5.82 -10.02 16.59
C VAL A 64 -5.25 -10.77 17.81
N GLU A 65 -6.02 -10.85 18.89
CA GLU A 65 -5.65 -11.53 20.13
C GLU A 65 -5.49 -13.05 19.95
N ASP A 66 -6.26 -13.63 19.03
CA ASP A 66 -6.18 -15.05 18.66
C ASP A 66 -5.08 -15.35 17.62
N GLY A 67 -4.25 -14.36 17.30
CA GLY A 67 -3.16 -14.48 16.33
C GLY A 67 -3.59 -14.27 14.88
N GLY A 68 -4.74 -13.62 14.66
CA GLY A 68 -5.18 -13.17 13.34
C GLY A 68 -4.46 -11.90 12.88
N GLY A 69 -4.47 -11.70 11.57
CA GLY A 69 -3.86 -10.60 10.85
C GLY A 69 -2.60 -11.04 10.10
N TYR A 70 -2.09 -10.19 9.22
CA TYR A 70 -0.91 -10.51 8.40
C TYR A 70 -0.11 -9.26 8.02
N MET A 71 1.19 -9.44 7.78
CA MET A 71 2.04 -8.37 7.25
C MET A 71 1.83 -8.22 5.75
N ARG A 72 1.81 -6.98 5.27
CA ARG A 72 1.64 -6.64 3.86
C ARG A 72 2.63 -5.56 3.44
N SER A 73 3.26 -5.72 2.27
CA SER A 73 4.07 -4.64 1.68
C SER A 73 3.21 -3.48 1.22
N ASN A 74 3.75 -2.27 1.30
CA ASN A 74 3.11 -1.08 0.79
C ASN A 74 2.97 -1.18 -0.74
N PRO A 75 1.84 -0.73 -1.30
CA PRO A 75 1.71 -0.58 -2.74
C PRO A 75 2.55 0.62 -3.19
N ASP A 76 3.83 0.38 -3.46
CA ASP A 76 4.82 1.39 -3.85
C ASP A 76 5.19 1.33 -5.35
N GLY A 77 4.60 0.39 -6.09
CA GLY A 77 4.86 0.20 -7.51
C GLY A 77 6.18 -0.52 -7.83
N ASP A 78 6.97 -0.91 -6.84
CA ASP A 78 8.19 -1.68 -7.00
C ASP A 78 7.99 -3.13 -6.49
N PRO A 79 7.81 -4.11 -7.38
CA PRO A 79 7.60 -5.51 -6.99
C PRO A 79 8.77 -6.12 -6.19
N SER A 80 9.96 -5.53 -6.24
CA SER A 80 11.11 -6.02 -5.48
C SER A 80 10.91 -5.88 -3.97
N ASN A 81 10.13 -4.87 -3.53
CA ASN A 81 9.80 -4.57 -2.14
C ASN A 81 8.66 -5.44 -1.57
N ASN A 82 8.07 -6.32 -2.39
CA ASN A 82 7.09 -7.29 -1.91
C ASN A 82 7.75 -8.31 -0.97
N LEU A 83 7.08 -8.56 0.17
CA LEU A 83 7.41 -9.65 1.10
C LEU A 83 7.66 -10.94 0.31
N LYS A 84 8.82 -11.57 0.55
CA LYS A 84 9.14 -12.88 0.00
C LYS A 84 8.47 -13.92 0.90
N GLY A 85 7.65 -14.79 0.29
CA GLY A 85 6.97 -15.90 0.97
C GLY A 85 7.84 -17.14 1.09
#